data_AF-A0A9X0JXK5-F1
#
_entry.id   AF-A0A9X0JXK5-F1
#
_cell.length_a   1.000
_cell.length_b   1.000
_cell.length_c   1.000
_cell.angle_alpha   90.00
_cell.angle_beta   90.00
_cell.angle_gamma   90.00
#
_symmetry.space_group_name_H-M   'P 1'
#
loop_
_entity.id
_entity.type
_entity.pdbx_description
1 polymer ?
#
loop_
_entity_poly.entity_id
_entity_poly.type
_entity_poly.pdbx_seq_one_letter_code
_entity_poly.pdbx_strand_id
1 'polypeptide(L)'
;MTAELRNLPHIASMAFNEPLMLEPAYARVFFCALAGQLGISSLTDAVSGDSLTAQEALATLALSGDDDGPRQARSYQVMNGIAVLPVSGTLVSRTRALQPYSGMTGYNGIIARLQQAASDPMVDGILLDMDTPGGMVAGAFDCADIIARVRDIKPVWALANDMNCSAGQLLASAASRRLVTQTARTGSIGVMMAHSNYGAALEKQGVEITL
;
A
#
# COMPACT_ATOMS: atom_id res chain seq x y z
N MET A 1 28.20 -9.16 -9.06
CA MET A 1 27.13 -8.72 -8.15
C MET A 1 25.99 -9.69 -8.29
N THR A 2 25.64 -10.42 -7.23
CA THR A 2 24.51 -11.35 -7.23
C THR A 2 23.21 -10.58 -7.32
N ALA A 3 22.35 -10.89 -8.29
CA ALA A 3 20.97 -10.43 -8.24
C ALA A 3 20.34 -10.98 -6.95
N GLU A 4 19.88 -10.11 -6.06
CA GLU A 4 19.08 -10.57 -4.92
C GLU A 4 17.88 -11.33 -5.47
N LEU A 5 17.57 -12.46 -4.82
CA LEU A 5 16.50 -13.37 -5.22
C LEU A 5 15.14 -12.69 -5.04
N ARG A 6 14.74 -11.90 -6.05
CA ARG A 6 13.36 -11.45 -6.24
C ARG A 6 12.51 -12.71 -6.35
N ASN A 7 11.86 -13.09 -5.25
CA ASN A 7 10.96 -14.23 -5.21
C ASN A 7 9.64 -13.85 -5.90
N LEU A 8 9.71 -13.70 -7.22
CA LEU A 8 8.59 -13.38 -8.09
C LEU A 8 7.41 -14.34 -7.92
N PRO A 9 7.57 -15.66 -7.71
CA PRO A 9 6.47 -16.55 -7.33
C PRO A 9 5.74 -16.12 -6.05
N HIS A 10 6.47 -15.69 -5.01
CA HIS A 10 5.86 -15.21 -3.77
C HIS A 10 5.17 -13.84 -3.93
N ILE A 11 5.75 -12.93 -4.72
CA ILE A 11 5.11 -11.64 -5.04
C ILE A 11 3.83 -11.90 -5.87
N ALA A 12 3.88 -12.79 -6.84
CA ALA A 12 2.72 -13.23 -7.61
C ALA A 12 1.64 -13.85 -6.71
N SER A 13 1.99 -14.68 -5.73
CA SER A 13 1.02 -15.27 -4.79
C SER A 13 0.32 -14.27 -3.86
N MET A 14 0.91 -13.08 -3.63
CA MET A 14 0.28 -12.00 -2.85
C MET A 14 -0.49 -11.01 -3.74
N ALA A 15 -0.21 -10.99 -5.04
CA ALA A 15 -0.88 -10.13 -6.01
C ALA A 15 -2.09 -10.80 -6.66
N PHE A 16 -1.98 -12.10 -6.97
CA PHE A 16 -3.04 -12.93 -7.55
C PHE A 16 -3.61 -13.86 -6.49
N ASN A 17 -4.92 -14.08 -6.49
CA ASN A 17 -5.65 -14.90 -5.52
C ASN A 17 -5.62 -14.39 -4.06
N GLU A 18 -5.30 -13.11 -3.82
CA GLU A 18 -5.54 -12.41 -2.55
C GLU A 18 -6.47 -11.20 -2.75
N PRO A 19 -7.28 -10.83 -1.75
CA PRO A 19 -8.12 -9.63 -1.81
C PRO A 19 -7.30 -8.35 -1.60
N LEU A 20 -7.34 -7.46 -2.60
CA LEU A 20 -6.66 -6.17 -2.63
C LEU A 20 -7.69 -5.01 -2.59
N MET A 21 -7.43 -4.06 -1.70
CA MET A 21 -8.09 -2.75 -1.60
C MET A 21 -7.32 -1.72 -2.44
N LEU A 22 -7.27 -1.90 -3.76
CA LEU A 22 -6.57 -1.02 -4.70
C LEU A 22 -7.55 -0.20 -5.54
N GLU A 23 -7.20 1.06 -5.80
CA GLU A 23 -7.87 1.89 -6.79
C GLU A 23 -7.65 1.31 -8.22
N PRO A 24 -8.67 1.29 -9.12
CA PRO A 24 -8.57 0.55 -10.38
C PRO A 24 -7.46 0.98 -11.34
N ALA A 25 -7.16 2.27 -11.46
CA ALA A 25 -6.09 2.74 -12.34
C ALA A 25 -4.70 2.35 -11.78
N TYR A 26 -4.50 2.41 -10.47
CA TYR A 26 -3.29 1.90 -9.83
C TYR A 26 -3.18 0.38 -9.90
N ALA A 27 -4.28 -0.36 -9.73
CA ALA A 27 -4.31 -1.81 -9.91
C ALA A 27 -3.85 -2.20 -11.32
N ARG A 28 -4.36 -1.53 -12.36
CA ARG A 28 -3.93 -1.71 -13.76
C ARG A 28 -2.41 -1.53 -13.91
N VAL A 29 -1.85 -0.41 -13.43
CA VAL A 29 -0.40 -0.12 -13.52
C VAL A 29 0.43 -1.15 -12.75
N PHE A 30 0.03 -1.47 -11.51
CA PHE A 30 0.71 -2.46 -10.66
C PHE A 30 0.73 -3.85 -11.31
N PHE A 31 -0.42 -4.34 -11.78
CA PHE A 31 -0.50 -5.64 -12.43
C PHE A 31 0.26 -5.63 -13.77
N CYS A 32 0.21 -4.57 -14.58
CA CYS A 32 1.01 -4.48 -15.82
C CYS A 32 2.52 -4.53 -15.55
N ALA A 33 3.01 -3.81 -14.54
CA ALA A 33 4.42 -3.85 -14.14
C ALA A 33 4.84 -5.24 -13.63
N LEU A 34 3.97 -5.90 -12.86
CA LEU A 34 4.20 -7.26 -12.37
C LEU A 34 4.14 -8.30 -13.51
N ALA A 35 3.18 -8.18 -14.42
CA ALA A 35 3.03 -9.03 -15.60
C ALA A 35 4.27 -8.99 -16.48
N GLY A 36 4.82 -7.80 -16.76
CA GLY A 36 6.08 -7.63 -17.47
C GLY A 36 7.27 -8.33 -16.79
N GLN A 37 7.30 -8.38 -15.45
CA GLN A 37 8.33 -9.11 -14.70
C GLN A 37 8.08 -10.63 -14.62
N LEU A 38 6.84 -11.09 -14.82
CA LEU A 38 6.45 -12.50 -14.83
C LEU A 38 6.41 -13.13 -16.22
N GLY A 39 6.71 -12.37 -17.28
CA GLY A 39 6.60 -12.84 -18.68
C GLY A 39 5.15 -12.97 -19.17
N ILE A 40 4.19 -12.36 -18.50
CA ILE A 40 2.77 -12.32 -18.90
C ILE A 40 2.62 -11.23 -19.97
N SER A 41 2.19 -11.63 -21.17
CA SER A 41 2.18 -10.79 -22.37
C SER A 41 1.00 -9.83 -22.48
N SER A 42 -0.11 -10.09 -21.79
CA SER A 42 -1.27 -9.19 -21.71
C SER A 42 -2.06 -9.42 -20.42
N LEU A 43 -2.73 -8.36 -19.98
CA LEU A 43 -3.74 -8.40 -18.92
C LEU A 43 -5.03 -7.81 -19.45
N THR A 44 -6.16 -8.46 -19.16
CA THR A 44 -7.50 -7.99 -19.52
C THR A 44 -8.27 -7.66 -18.25
N ASP A 45 -8.80 -6.44 -18.16
CA ASP A 45 -9.71 -6.03 -17.10
C ASP A 45 -11.09 -6.65 -17.36
N ALA A 46 -11.56 -7.49 -16.43
CA ALA A 46 -12.84 -8.20 -16.56
C ALA A 46 -14.09 -7.30 -16.46
N VAL A 47 -13.94 -6.05 -16.01
CA VAL A 47 -15.05 -5.08 -15.86
C VAL A 47 -15.13 -4.15 -17.07
N SER A 48 -14.00 -3.72 -17.63
CA SER A 48 -13.95 -2.80 -18.78
C SER A 48 -13.72 -3.50 -20.14
N GLY A 49 -13.16 -4.71 -20.16
CA GLY A 49 -12.78 -5.43 -21.38
C GLY A 49 -11.46 -4.98 -22.01
N ASP A 50 -10.84 -3.91 -21.49
CA ASP A 50 -9.58 -3.38 -22.00
C ASP A 50 -8.42 -4.36 -21.78
N SER A 51 -7.56 -4.49 -22.78
CA SER A 51 -6.29 -5.20 -22.68
C SER A 51 -5.12 -4.23 -22.64
N LEU A 52 -4.19 -4.42 -21.71
CA LEU A 52 -3.10 -3.48 -21.42
C LEU A 52 -1.72 -4.10 -21.68
N THR A 53 -0.78 -3.28 -22.18
CA THR A 53 0.61 -3.69 -22.41
C THR A 53 1.59 -3.07 -21.41
N ALA A 54 2.71 -3.74 -21.18
CA ALA A 54 3.72 -3.30 -20.22
C ALA A 54 4.42 -1.97 -20.62
N GLN A 55 4.38 -1.57 -21.89
CA GLN A 55 5.00 -0.33 -22.38
C GLN A 55 4.16 0.92 -22.10
N GLU A 56 2.83 0.80 -21.99
CA GLU A 56 1.92 1.93 -21.75
C GLU A 56 1.92 2.37 -20.28
N ALA A 57 2.11 1.42 -19.35
CA ALA A 57 2.10 1.68 -17.91
C ALA A 57 3.36 2.38 -17.37
N LEU A 58 4.50 2.30 -18.08
CA LEU A 58 5.78 2.81 -17.58
C LEU A 58 5.88 4.34 -17.59
N ALA A 59 5.11 5.02 -18.45
CA ALA A 59 5.16 6.47 -18.63
C ALA A 59 4.59 7.28 -17.45
N THR A 60 3.77 6.66 -16.59
CA THR A 60 3.06 7.34 -15.48
C THR A 60 3.87 7.40 -14.19
N LEU A 61 4.97 6.65 -14.07
CA LEU A 61 5.69 6.41 -12.81
C LEU A 61 6.95 7.27 -12.58
N ALA A 62 7.26 8.21 -13.49
CA ALA A 62 8.60 8.83 -13.56
C ALA A 62 8.78 10.16 -12.77
N LEU A 63 8.03 10.41 -11.69
CA LEU A 63 8.03 11.70 -10.98
C LEU A 63 7.99 11.60 -9.43
N SER A 64 9.12 11.38 -8.74
CA SER A 64 9.43 11.97 -7.40
C SER A 64 10.72 11.46 -6.70
N GLY A 65 11.69 12.38 -6.46
CA GLY A 65 12.31 12.66 -5.13
C GLY A 65 13.45 11.79 -4.53
N ASP A 66 14.48 12.43 -3.96
CA ASP A 66 15.77 11.85 -3.48
C ASP A 66 16.22 12.34 -2.06
N ASP A 67 17.07 11.53 -1.37
CA ASP A 67 18.00 11.76 -0.19
C ASP A 67 17.51 12.48 1.13
N ASP A 68 18.20 12.60 2.30
CA ASP A 68 19.48 12.11 2.92
C ASP A 68 19.34 12.08 4.50
N GLY A 69 20.27 11.44 5.24
CA GLY A 69 20.86 12.04 6.46
C GLY A 69 20.63 11.38 7.85
N PRO A 70 21.68 10.96 8.60
CA PRO A 70 21.51 10.23 9.87
C PRO A 70 21.61 11.08 11.17
N ARG A 71 20.57 11.02 11.99
CA ARG A 71 20.61 11.16 13.47
C ARG A 71 19.90 9.95 14.10
N GLN A 72 19.97 9.74 15.42
CA GLN A 72 19.19 8.67 16.09
C GLN A 72 17.71 8.79 15.72
N ALA A 73 17.26 7.93 14.80
CA ALA A 73 16.17 8.29 13.93
C ALA A 73 14.82 8.08 14.61
N ARG A 74 14.19 9.18 15.04
CA ARG A 74 12.73 9.25 15.01
C ARG A 74 12.31 8.88 13.60
N SER A 75 11.45 7.89 13.47
CA SER A 75 11.00 7.38 12.16
C SER A 75 9.92 8.28 11.52
N TYR A 76 9.76 9.49 12.05
CA TYR A 76 8.79 10.55 11.75
C TYR A 76 9.40 11.90 12.13
N GLN A 77 8.90 12.99 11.53
CA GLN A 77 9.29 14.35 11.91
C GLN A 77 8.39 14.88 13.04
N VAL A 78 8.88 15.82 13.85
CA VAL A 78 8.07 16.52 14.87
C VAL A 78 8.11 18.02 14.59
N MET A 79 6.95 18.61 14.35
CA MET A 79 6.78 20.04 14.07
C MET A 79 5.79 20.64 15.07
N ASN A 80 6.23 21.60 15.88
CA ASN A 80 5.39 22.28 16.89
C ASN A 80 4.58 21.31 17.79
N GLY A 81 5.23 20.25 18.27
CA GLY A 81 4.59 19.20 19.09
C GLY A 81 3.79 18.16 18.30
N ILE A 82 3.65 18.29 16.98
CA ILE A 82 2.92 17.33 16.14
C ILE A 82 3.89 16.36 15.48
N ALA A 83 3.72 15.05 15.70
CA ALA A 83 4.44 14.01 14.97
C ALA A 83 3.77 13.77 13.61
N VAL A 84 4.51 14.00 12.51
CA VAL A 84 4.03 13.80 11.14
C VAL A 84 4.50 12.44 10.63
N LEU A 85 3.55 11.54 10.42
CA LEU A 85 3.75 10.15 10.01
C LEU A 85 3.27 9.99 8.55
N PRO A 86 4.18 9.82 7.58
CA PRO A 86 3.79 9.58 6.19
C PRO A 86 3.16 8.20 6.02
N VAL A 87 2.04 8.16 5.31
CA VAL A 87 1.31 6.95 4.90
C VAL A 87 1.14 7.03 3.39
N SER A 88 2.26 6.76 2.70
CA SER A 88 2.39 7.01 1.26
C SER A 88 2.47 5.73 0.43
N GLY A 89 1.87 5.75 -0.75
CA GLY A 89 1.86 4.63 -1.69
C GLY A 89 1.08 3.41 -1.22
N THR A 90 1.34 2.24 -1.81
CA THR A 90 0.54 1.02 -1.61
C THR A 90 0.75 0.42 -0.22
N LEU A 91 -0.34 0.19 0.51
CA LEU A 91 -0.31 -0.37 1.85
C LEU A 91 -0.13 -1.89 1.82
N VAL A 92 0.75 -2.44 2.68
CA VAL A 92 1.03 -3.89 2.72
C VAL A 92 1.04 -4.44 4.14
N SER A 93 0.76 -5.73 4.30
CA SER A 93 0.70 -6.39 5.61
C SER A 93 1.97 -6.20 6.43
N ARG A 94 3.13 -6.45 5.80
CA ARG A 94 4.47 -6.25 6.37
C ARG A 94 5.45 -5.82 5.30
N THR A 95 6.07 -4.65 5.45
CA THR A 95 7.36 -4.41 4.78
C THR A 95 8.42 -5.28 5.47
N ARG A 96 8.94 -6.28 4.75
CA ARG A 96 10.24 -6.90 5.06
C ARG A 96 11.37 -5.93 4.69
N ALA A 97 12.61 -6.29 4.99
CA ALA A 97 13.81 -5.45 4.78
C ALA A 97 14.17 -5.09 3.31
N LEU A 98 13.24 -5.27 2.38
CA LEU A 98 13.29 -4.62 1.08
C LEU A 98 13.12 -3.11 1.29
N GLN A 99 14.14 -2.34 0.90
CA GLN A 99 14.04 -0.88 0.86
C GLN A 99 12.81 -0.47 0.02
N PRO A 100 12.06 0.57 0.40
CA PRO A 100 10.75 0.91 -0.19
C PRO A 100 10.82 1.55 -1.59
N TYR A 101 11.72 1.08 -2.45
CA TYR A 101 11.92 1.49 -3.85
C TYR A 101 10.68 1.36 -4.77
N SER A 102 9.55 0.88 -4.26
CA SER A 102 8.31 0.67 -5.01
C SER A 102 7.13 1.50 -4.50
N GLY A 103 7.37 2.48 -3.62
CA GLY A 103 6.29 3.29 -3.05
C GLY A 103 5.29 2.44 -2.27
N MET A 104 5.78 1.66 -1.30
CA MET A 104 4.95 0.80 -0.45
C MET A 104 5.15 1.12 1.04
N THR A 105 4.06 1.16 1.81
CA THR A 105 4.07 1.38 3.25
C THR A 105 3.49 0.17 3.99
N GLY A 106 4.28 -0.47 4.84
CA GLY A 106 3.82 -1.59 5.66
C GLY A 106 3.05 -1.16 6.91
N TYR A 107 1.91 -1.79 7.22
CA TYR A 107 1.13 -1.53 8.44
C TYR A 107 1.96 -1.69 9.71
N ASN A 108 2.89 -2.67 9.75
CA ASN A 108 3.86 -2.83 10.83
C ASN A 108 4.72 -1.57 11.06
N GLY A 109 5.12 -0.89 10.00
CA GLY A 109 5.88 0.36 10.07
C GLY A 109 5.05 1.57 10.48
N ILE A 110 3.74 1.57 10.21
CA ILE A 110 2.80 2.60 10.71
C ILE A 110 2.57 2.39 12.22
N ILE A 111 2.29 1.15 12.63
CA ILE A 111 2.07 0.76 14.04
C ILE A 111 3.29 1.11 14.91
N ALA A 112 4.50 0.80 14.46
CA ALA A 112 5.73 1.12 15.20
C ALA A 112 5.91 2.63 15.40
N ARG A 113 5.67 3.44 14.34
CA ARG A 113 5.70 4.91 14.41
C ARG A 113 4.66 5.47 15.36
N LEU A 114 3.43 4.97 15.29
CA LEU A 114 2.32 5.35 16.17
C LEU A 114 2.64 5.10 17.64
N GLN A 115 3.17 3.91 17.97
CA GLN A 115 3.58 3.56 19.33
C GLN A 115 4.73 4.44 19.82
N GLN A 116 5.74 4.67 18.98
CA GLN A 116 6.87 5.56 19.30
C GLN A 116 6.35 6.99 19.60
N ALA A 117 5.53 7.57 18.72
CA ALA A 117 4.95 8.91 18.89
C ALA A 117 3.98 9.01 20.09
N ALA A 118 3.21 7.96 20.38
CA ALA A 118 2.37 7.88 21.58
C ALA A 118 3.21 7.99 22.87
N SER A 119 4.39 7.37 22.90
CA SER A 119 5.30 7.39 24.06
C SER A 119 6.22 8.62 24.15
N ASP A 120 6.41 9.37 23.06
CA ASP A 120 7.37 10.49 23.00
C ASP A 120 6.84 11.73 23.76
N PRO A 121 7.49 12.20 24.84
CA PRO A 121 7.01 13.35 25.61
C PRO A 121 7.14 14.70 24.88
N MET A 122 7.80 14.74 23.72
CA MET A 122 7.84 15.94 22.85
C MET A 122 6.70 15.99 21.82
N VAL A 123 5.77 15.04 21.87
CA VAL A 123 4.66 14.90 20.93
C VAL A 123 3.34 15.10 21.67
N ASP A 124 2.62 16.17 21.35
CA ASP A 124 1.29 16.49 21.87
C ASP A 124 0.17 15.87 21.01
N GLY A 125 0.43 15.63 19.72
CA GLY A 125 -0.52 15.05 18.78
C GLY A 125 0.16 14.40 17.57
N ILE A 126 -0.60 13.61 16.82
CA ILE A 126 -0.11 12.83 15.68
C ILE A 126 -0.91 13.23 14.43
N LEU A 127 -0.21 13.47 13.33
CA LEU A 127 -0.78 13.66 12.01
C LEU A 127 -0.36 12.50 11.10
N LEU A 128 -1.32 11.74 10.63
CA LEU A 128 -1.15 10.81 9.51
C LEU A 128 -1.25 11.63 8.22
N ASP A 129 -0.14 11.76 7.51
CA ASP A 129 -0.06 12.42 6.20
C ASP A 129 -0.29 11.36 5.12
N MET A 130 -1.51 11.33 4.58
CA MET A 130 -2.00 10.23 3.73
C MET A 130 -1.87 10.62 2.26
N ASP A 131 -1.06 9.85 1.52
CA ASP A 131 -0.98 9.87 0.05
C ASP A 131 -1.00 8.41 -0.46
N THR A 132 -2.16 7.76 -0.38
CA THR A 132 -2.26 6.30 -0.62
C THR A 132 -3.49 5.88 -1.43
N PRO A 133 -3.32 5.00 -2.45
CA PRO A 133 -4.43 4.38 -3.17
C PRO A 133 -5.13 3.27 -2.37
N GLY A 134 -4.62 2.90 -1.19
CA GLY A 134 -5.01 1.70 -0.46
C GLY A 134 -3.94 0.60 -0.59
N GLY A 135 -4.33 -0.68 -0.48
CA GLY A 135 -3.41 -1.81 -0.56
C GLY A 135 -3.98 -3.14 -0.07
N MET A 136 -3.20 -3.94 0.66
CA MET A 136 -3.65 -5.25 1.19
C MET A 136 -4.71 -5.09 2.29
N VAL A 137 -5.71 -5.97 2.31
CA VAL A 137 -6.65 -6.09 3.46
C VAL A 137 -5.96 -6.67 4.70
N ALA A 138 -5.00 -7.58 4.51
CA ALA A 138 -4.28 -8.25 5.59
C ALA A 138 -3.50 -7.25 6.47
N GLY A 139 -3.87 -7.15 7.75
CA GLY A 139 -3.28 -6.22 8.72
C GLY A 139 -3.89 -4.81 8.73
N ALA A 140 -4.79 -4.48 7.81
CA ALA A 140 -5.37 -3.14 7.70
C ALA A 140 -6.28 -2.79 8.89
N PHE A 141 -7.14 -3.74 9.29
CA PHE A 141 -8.01 -3.60 10.45
C PHE A 141 -7.20 -3.55 11.77
N ASP A 142 -6.19 -4.42 11.93
CA ASP A 142 -5.31 -4.39 13.10
C ASP A 142 -4.60 -3.04 13.26
N CYS A 143 -4.21 -2.42 12.14
CA CYS A 143 -3.61 -1.09 12.11
C CYS A 143 -4.61 0.01 12.46
N ALA A 144 -5.85 -0.06 11.95
CA ALA A 144 -6.93 0.88 12.32
C ALA A 144 -7.27 0.79 13.82
N ASP A 145 -7.29 -0.43 14.36
CA ASP A 145 -7.46 -0.70 15.80
C ASP A 145 -6.34 -0.10 16.66
N ILE A 146 -5.08 -0.17 16.19
CA ILE A 146 -3.96 0.51 16.85
C ILE A 146 -4.12 2.04 16.78
N ILE A 147 -4.53 2.59 15.62
CA ILE A 147 -4.81 4.03 15.48
C ILE A 147 -5.88 4.47 16.49
N ALA A 148 -6.98 3.72 16.61
CA ALA A 148 -8.05 4.01 17.57
C ALA A 148 -7.55 3.97 19.02
N ARG A 149 -6.73 2.98 19.39
CA ARG A 149 -6.12 2.91 20.74
C ARG A 149 -5.15 4.05 21.03
N VAL A 150 -4.32 4.44 20.05
CA VAL A 150 -3.36 5.54 20.21
C VAL A 150 -4.06 6.90 20.28
N ARG A 151 -5.13 7.08 19.50
CA ARG A 151 -6.01 8.26 19.52
C ARG A 151 -6.55 8.58 20.91
N ASP A 152 -6.83 7.55 21.71
CA ASP A 152 -7.36 7.69 23.07
C ASP A 152 -6.26 8.06 24.09
N ILE A 153 -4.98 8.04 23.70
CA ILE A 153 -3.82 8.52 24.48
C ILE A 153 -3.41 9.94 24.04
N LYS A 154 -3.29 10.17 22.72
CA LYS A 154 -2.98 11.47 22.11
C LYS A 154 -3.82 11.67 20.85
N PRO A 155 -4.29 12.89 20.55
CA PRO A 155 -5.07 13.15 19.34
C PRO A 155 -4.35 12.68 18.07
N VAL A 156 -4.97 11.76 17.32
CA VAL A 156 -4.52 11.35 15.99
C VAL A 156 -5.44 11.99 14.97
N TRP A 157 -4.88 12.79 14.05
CA TRP A 157 -5.59 13.35 12.90
C TRP A 157 -5.07 12.68 11.63
N ALA A 158 -5.90 12.59 10.59
CA ALA A 158 -5.48 12.17 9.26
C ALA A 158 -5.73 13.29 8.26
N LEU A 159 -4.75 13.62 7.44
CA LEU A 159 -4.86 14.53 6.31
C LEU A 159 -4.74 13.71 5.01
N ALA A 160 -5.77 13.74 4.18
CA ALA A 160 -5.65 13.31 2.78
C ALA A 160 -4.95 14.41 1.99
N ASN A 161 -3.65 14.19 1.76
CA ASN A 161 -2.75 15.03 1.01
C ASN A 161 -2.59 14.36 -0.36
N ASP A 162 -3.28 14.90 -1.36
CA ASP A 162 -3.49 14.35 -2.71
C ASP A 162 -4.22 12.99 -2.82
N MET A 163 -4.00 11.99 -1.96
CA MET A 163 -4.73 10.72 -2.03
C MET A 163 -5.00 10.02 -0.70
N ASN A 164 -6.25 9.59 -0.49
CA ASN A 164 -6.60 8.70 0.61
C ASN A 164 -7.75 7.77 0.19
N CYS A 165 -7.42 6.62 -0.39
CA CYS A 165 -8.37 5.67 -0.95
C CYS A 165 -8.36 4.32 -0.24
N SER A 166 -9.51 3.63 -0.29
CA SER A 166 -9.70 2.23 0.10
C SER A 166 -9.14 1.89 1.50
N ALA A 167 -8.07 1.11 1.63
CA ALA A 167 -7.47 0.81 2.93
C ALA A 167 -6.97 2.06 3.69
N GLY A 168 -6.61 3.15 2.98
CA GLY A 168 -6.31 4.43 3.59
C GLY A 168 -7.53 5.05 4.30
N GLN A 169 -8.74 4.91 3.71
CA GLN A 169 -9.98 5.36 4.35
C GLN A 169 -10.29 4.56 5.62
N LEU A 170 -9.97 3.27 5.64
CA LEU A 170 -10.08 2.44 6.85
C LEU A 170 -9.17 2.99 7.97
N LEU A 171 -7.89 3.24 7.69
CA LEU A 171 -6.96 3.83 8.68
C LEU A 171 -7.42 5.23 9.14
N ALA A 172 -7.81 6.09 8.19
CA ALA A 172 -8.26 7.45 8.49
C ALA A 172 -9.59 7.48 9.27
N SER A 173 -10.46 6.47 9.11
CA SER A 173 -11.72 6.36 9.87
C SER A 173 -11.51 6.20 11.37
N ALA A 174 -10.37 5.66 11.80
CA ALA A 174 -10.01 5.49 13.20
C ALA A 174 -9.49 6.78 13.88
N ALA A 175 -9.10 7.81 13.12
CA ALA A 175 -8.56 9.07 13.62
C ALA A 175 -9.63 10.00 14.25
N SER A 176 -9.24 10.88 15.18
CA SER A 176 -10.12 11.89 15.80
C SER A 176 -10.69 12.89 14.79
N ARG A 177 -9.89 13.27 13.79
CA ARG A 177 -10.29 14.19 12.72
C ARG A 177 -9.72 13.73 11.39
N ARG A 178 -10.49 13.99 10.34
CA ARG A 178 -10.13 13.74 8.94
C ARG A 178 -10.18 15.07 8.20
N LEU A 179 -9.04 15.47 7.65
CA LEU A 179 -8.85 16.63 6.79
C LEU A 179 -8.60 16.13 5.37
N VAL A 180 -9.00 16.92 4.37
CA VAL A 180 -8.89 16.56 2.96
C VAL A 180 -8.52 17.83 2.19
N THR A 181 -7.45 17.82 1.40
CA THR A 181 -7.13 18.96 0.52
C THR A 181 -8.19 19.07 -0.59
N GLN A 182 -8.37 20.27 -1.15
CA GLN A 182 -9.46 20.56 -2.11
C GLN A 182 -9.46 19.65 -3.35
N THR A 183 -8.31 19.10 -3.71
CA THR A 183 -8.09 18.24 -4.89
C THR A 183 -7.84 16.77 -4.54
N ALA A 184 -7.78 16.39 -3.26
CA ALA A 184 -7.41 15.03 -2.87
C ALA A 184 -8.45 13.99 -3.32
N ARG A 185 -7.95 12.90 -3.91
CA ARG A 185 -8.77 11.73 -4.28
C ARG A 185 -9.11 10.96 -3.00
N THR A 186 -10.39 10.83 -2.70
CA THR A 186 -10.91 10.16 -1.50
C THR A 186 -12.02 9.18 -1.86
N GLY A 187 -12.21 8.13 -1.05
CA GLY A 187 -13.22 7.10 -1.28
C GLY A 187 -12.62 5.74 -1.67
N SER A 188 -13.12 5.14 -2.75
CA SER A 188 -12.77 3.75 -3.16
C SER A 188 -13.04 2.71 -2.04
N ILE A 189 -14.13 2.88 -1.29
CA ILE A 189 -14.52 1.99 -0.20
C ILE A 189 -15.12 0.71 -0.79
N GLY A 190 -14.32 -0.36 -0.81
CA GLY A 190 -14.68 -1.66 -1.34
C GLY A 190 -13.49 -2.61 -1.29
N VAL A 191 -13.70 -3.88 -1.65
CA VAL A 191 -12.66 -4.90 -1.78
C VAL A 191 -12.74 -5.54 -3.16
N MET A 192 -11.61 -5.90 -3.75
CA MET A 192 -11.54 -6.67 -4.99
C MET A 192 -10.61 -7.87 -4.79
N MET A 193 -10.84 -8.96 -5.53
CA MET A 193 -9.97 -10.14 -5.52
C MET A 193 -9.84 -10.64 -6.95
N ALA A 194 -8.61 -10.63 -7.49
CA ALA A 194 -8.33 -11.16 -8.82
C ALA A 194 -8.04 -12.67 -8.71
N HIS A 195 -8.83 -13.50 -9.39
CA HIS A 195 -8.65 -14.95 -9.41
C HIS A 195 -8.02 -15.44 -10.71
N SER A 196 -6.93 -16.21 -10.62
CA SER A 196 -6.25 -16.81 -11.78
C SER A 196 -6.54 -18.30 -11.87
N ASN A 197 -7.30 -18.70 -12.89
CA ASN A 197 -7.64 -20.10 -13.17
C ASN A 197 -6.70 -20.68 -14.24
N TYR A 198 -5.95 -21.73 -13.87
CA TYR A 198 -4.99 -22.42 -14.75
C TYR A 198 -5.49 -23.76 -15.31
N GLY A 199 -6.73 -24.19 -14.99
CA GLY A 199 -7.22 -25.54 -15.29
C GLY A 199 -7.06 -25.95 -16.76
N ALA A 200 -7.52 -25.12 -17.70
CA ALA A 200 -7.42 -25.39 -19.13
C ALA A 200 -5.98 -25.34 -19.70
N ALA A 201 -5.04 -24.71 -18.98
CA ALA A 201 -3.63 -24.74 -19.34
C ALA A 201 -2.95 -26.02 -18.86
N LEU A 202 -3.29 -26.48 -17.65
CA LEU A 202 -2.80 -27.73 -17.06
C LEU A 202 -3.34 -28.96 -17.79
N GLU A 203 -4.62 -28.97 -18.15
CA GLU A 203 -5.24 -30.02 -18.98
C GLU A 203 -4.51 -30.19 -20.32
N LYS A 204 -4.21 -29.07 -21.02
CA LYS A 204 -3.43 -29.09 -22.27
C LYS A 204 -1.98 -29.55 -22.07
N GLN A 205 -1.44 -29.46 -20.86
CA GLN A 205 -0.11 -29.96 -20.50
C GLN A 205 -0.14 -31.40 -19.98
N GLY A 206 -1.31 -32.03 -19.86
CA GLY A 206 -1.47 -33.37 -19.30
C GLY A 206 -1.22 -33.44 -17.79
N VAL A 207 -1.36 -32.32 -17.08
CA VAL A 207 -1.14 -32.23 -15.63
C VAL A 207 -2.46 -32.40 -14.88
N GLU A 208 -2.59 -33.54 -14.20
CA GLU A 208 -3.71 -33.82 -13.31
C GLU A 208 -3.39 -33.37 -11.87
N ILE A 209 -4.25 -32.56 -11.26
CA ILE A 209 -4.13 -32.16 -9.86
C ILE A 209 -4.89 -33.17 -8.99
N THR A 210 -4.18 -33.78 -8.04
CA THR A 210 -4.74 -34.63 -6.98
C THR A 210 -4.36 -34.06 -5.60
N LEU A 211 -5.01 -34.57 -4.55
CA LEU A 211 -4.97 -34.05 -3.16
C LEU A 211 -3.66 -34.33 -2.41
#